data_AF-A0A919JLC6-F1
#
_entry.id   AF-A0A919JLC6-F1
#
_cell.length_a   1.000
_cell.length_b   1.000
_cell.length_c   1.000
_cell.angle_alpha   90.00
_cell.angle_beta   90.00
_cell.angle_gamma   90.00
#
_symmetry.space_group_name_H-M   'P 1'
#
loop_
_entity.id
_entity.type
_entity.pdbx_description
1 polymer ?
#
loop_
_entity_poly.entity_id
_entity_poly.type
_entity_poly.pdbx_seq_one_letter_code
_entity_poly.pdbx_strand_id
1 'polypeptide(L)'
;MDDNPLLVMTGPLGALSPGRLAEVLATLGADGAELVVRAGQTVTPDEPGRLRDAARELARHGLRLGVVTTDLVAADDTADRILGRCAELGVPLVRLGWWRYDAATGYQHTLNRARRALAGLAGLGRRHGVRLALQLHHGTIHPSAAHALRLTEELAV
;
A
#
# COMPACT_ATOMS: atom_id res chain seq x y z
N MET A 1 -18.95 9.24 -14.11
CA MET A 1 -17.77 8.45 -13.73
C MET A 1 -18.31 7.30 -12.93
N ASP A 2 -18.12 6.06 -13.38
CA ASP A 2 -18.82 4.90 -12.84
C ASP A 2 -18.60 4.75 -11.34
N ASP A 3 -19.67 4.35 -10.64
CA ASP A 3 -19.70 4.14 -9.19
C ASP A 3 -18.76 3.01 -8.73
N ASN A 4 -18.14 2.26 -9.66
CA ASN A 4 -17.27 1.13 -9.34
C ASN A 4 -16.03 1.03 -10.26
N PRO A 5 -14.86 1.57 -9.85
CA PRO A 5 -13.60 1.41 -10.58
C PRO A 5 -13.14 -0.01 -10.89
N LEU A 6 -12.67 -0.26 -12.11
CA LEU A 6 -11.71 -1.31 -12.39
C LEU A 6 -10.27 -0.78 -12.23
N LEU A 7 -9.65 -1.10 -11.10
CA LEU A 7 -8.22 -0.84 -10.87
C LEU A 7 -7.40 -2.09 -11.17
N VAL A 8 -6.28 -1.93 -11.88
CA VAL A 8 -5.33 -3.02 -12.13
C VAL A 8 -4.13 -2.89 -11.19
N MET A 9 -3.81 -3.98 -10.48
CA MET A 9 -2.63 -4.05 -9.63
C MET A 9 -1.36 -4.18 -10.46
N THR A 10 -0.39 -3.29 -10.25
CA THR A 10 0.79 -3.20 -11.12
C THR A 10 1.87 -4.23 -10.84
N GLY A 11 1.78 -4.97 -9.72
CA GLY A 11 2.78 -5.93 -9.26
C GLY A 11 3.29 -6.90 -10.34
N PRO A 12 2.41 -7.55 -11.12
CA PRO A 12 2.80 -8.46 -12.20
C PRO A 12 3.55 -7.81 -13.38
N LEU A 13 3.52 -6.47 -13.49
CA LEU A 13 4.13 -5.74 -14.60
C LEU A 13 5.60 -5.37 -14.34
N GLY A 14 6.06 -5.44 -13.08
CA GLY A 14 7.46 -5.18 -12.71
C GLY A 14 7.88 -3.72 -12.87
N ALA A 15 9.16 -3.50 -13.17
CA ALA A 15 9.80 -2.17 -13.21
C ALA A 15 9.62 -1.44 -14.55
N LEU A 16 8.38 -1.20 -14.96
CA LEU A 16 8.11 -0.35 -16.12
C LEU A 16 8.43 1.13 -15.81
N SER A 17 8.68 1.92 -16.86
CA SER A 17 8.66 3.37 -16.72
C SER A 17 7.22 3.85 -16.42
N PRO A 18 7.02 4.98 -15.73
CA PRO A 18 5.68 5.55 -15.48
C PRO A 18 4.80 5.66 -16.74
N GLY A 19 5.37 6.14 -17.85
CA GLY A 19 4.65 6.27 -19.11
C GLY A 19 4.23 4.92 -19.68
N ARG A 20 5.17 3.96 -19.73
CA ARG A 20 4.87 2.63 -20.26
C ARG A 20 3.85 1.88 -19.41
N LEU A 21 3.91 2.06 -18.09
CA LEU A 21 2.89 1.54 -17.18
C LEU A 21 1.51 2.10 -17.53
N ALA A 22 1.37 3.42 -17.69
CA ALA A 22 0.10 4.05 -18.02
C ALA A 22 -0.45 3.59 -19.38
N GLU A 23 0.40 3.48 -20.41
CA GLU A 23 0.02 2.94 -21.72
C GLU A 23 -0.53 1.50 -21.63
N VAL A 24 0.14 0.63 -20.86
CA VAL A 24 -0.29 -0.76 -20.67
C VAL A 24 -1.66 -0.80 -19.98
N LEU A 25 -1.83 -0.02 -18.92
CA LEU A 25 -3.10 0.02 -18.18
C LEU A 25 -4.25 0.58 -19.04
N ALA A 26 -4.00 1.61 -19.84
CA ALA A 26 -4.97 2.14 -20.79
C ALA A 26 -5.36 1.10 -21.86
N THR A 27 -4.37 0.36 -22.37
CA THR A 27 -4.60 -0.74 -23.35
C THR A 27 -5.46 -1.86 -22.75
N LEU A 28 -5.33 -2.12 -21.45
CA LEU A 28 -6.15 -3.11 -20.73
C LEU A 28 -7.59 -2.62 -20.46
N GLY A 29 -7.92 -1.36 -20.77
CA GLY A 29 -9.23 -0.78 -20.47
C GLY A 29 -9.48 -0.56 -18.98
N ALA A 30 -8.41 -0.38 -18.19
CA ALA A 30 -8.54 -0.07 -16.77
C ALA A 30 -9.04 1.37 -16.56
N ASP A 31 -9.72 1.61 -15.44
CA ASP A 31 -10.01 2.98 -15.00
C ASP A 31 -8.85 3.59 -14.22
N GLY A 32 -7.91 2.78 -13.77
CA GLY A 32 -6.83 3.21 -12.90
C GLY A 32 -5.90 2.11 -12.43
N ALA A 33 -4.99 2.52 -11.55
CA ALA A 33 -3.96 1.67 -10.98
C ALA A 33 -4.20 1.43 -9.48
N GLU A 34 -3.96 0.18 -9.08
CA GLU A 34 -3.41 -0.12 -7.77
C GLU A 34 -1.88 -0.24 -7.92
N LEU A 35 -1.17 0.84 -7.59
CA LEU A 35 0.27 0.95 -7.80
C LEU A 35 1.04 0.28 -6.66
N VAL A 36 1.88 -0.69 -6.98
CA VAL A 36 2.77 -1.35 -6.01
C VAL A 36 4.05 -0.53 -5.85
N VAL A 37 4.34 -0.10 -4.62
CA VAL A 37 5.60 0.50 -4.18
C VAL A 37 6.43 -0.57 -3.48
N ARG A 38 7.41 -1.13 -4.21
CA ARG A 38 8.28 -2.22 -3.76
C ARG A 38 9.56 -2.23 -4.59
N ALA A 39 10.63 -2.83 -4.07
CA ALA A 39 11.83 -3.10 -4.86
C ALA A 39 11.48 -3.84 -6.17
N GLY A 40 12.09 -3.41 -7.29
CA GLY A 40 11.84 -3.99 -8.61
C GLY A 40 10.50 -3.61 -9.25
N GLN A 41 9.81 -2.59 -8.75
CA GLN A 41 8.58 -2.05 -9.34
C GLN A 41 8.79 -0.66 -9.95
N THR A 42 7.77 -0.16 -10.67
CA THR A 42 7.75 1.21 -11.20
C THR A 42 8.02 2.27 -10.14
N VAL A 43 7.67 2.03 -8.87
CA VAL A 43 8.10 2.90 -7.77
C VAL A 43 8.67 2.03 -6.66
N THR A 44 9.79 2.46 -6.10
CA THR A 44 10.48 1.77 -5.00
C THR A 44 10.36 2.58 -3.71
N PRO A 45 10.53 1.95 -2.54
CA PRO A 45 10.55 2.66 -1.26
C PRO A 45 11.68 3.70 -1.14
N ASP A 46 12.79 3.50 -1.85
CA ASP A 46 13.95 4.40 -1.85
C ASP A 46 13.71 5.68 -2.67
N GLU A 47 12.78 5.63 -3.63
CA GLU A 47 12.44 6.75 -4.52
C GLU A 47 10.93 7.11 -4.45
N PRO A 48 10.40 7.49 -3.28
CA PRO A 48 8.97 7.76 -3.12
C PRO A 48 8.51 8.97 -3.97
N GLY A 49 9.43 9.85 -4.38
CA GLY A 49 9.14 10.95 -5.31
C GLY A 49 8.59 10.50 -6.67
N ARG A 50 8.95 9.29 -7.12
CA ARG A 50 8.50 8.71 -8.39
C ARG A 50 7.01 8.39 -8.40
N LEU A 51 6.34 8.39 -7.24
CA LEU A 51 4.87 8.37 -7.15
C LEU A 51 4.24 9.52 -7.94
N ARG A 52 4.84 10.71 -7.90
CA ARG A 52 4.33 11.89 -8.60
C ARG A 52 4.41 11.72 -10.11
N ASP A 53 5.48 11.14 -10.61
CA ASP A 53 5.63 10.84 -12.04
C ASP A 53 4.62 9.78 -12.49
N ALA A 54 4.47 8.69 -11.72
CA ALA A 54 3.45 7.68 -11.98
C ALA A 54 2.04 8.27 -12.02
N ALA A 55 1.66 9.06 -11.01
CA ALA A 55 0.35 9.71 -10.96
C ALA A 55 0.13 10.67 -12.15
N ARG A 56 1.15 11.43 -12.56
CA ARG A 56 1.07 12.33 -13.72
C ARG A 56 0.84 11.55 -15.02
N GLU A 57 1.60 10.49 -15.26
CA GLU A 57 1.44 9.70 -16.49
C GLU A 57 0.10 8.94 -16.51
N LEU A 58 -0.37 8.42 -15.38
CA LEU A 58 -1.71 7.85 -15.26
C LEU A 58 -2.79 8.88 -15.65
N ALA A 59 -2.73 10.08 -15.06
CA ALA A 59 -3.71 11.13 -15.33
C ALA A 59 -3.73 11.57 -16.81
N ARG A 60 -2.57 11.62 -17.48
CA ARG A 60 -2.48 11.90 -18.93
C ARG A 60 -3.21 10.89 -19.79
N HIS A 61 -3.36 9.67 -19.31
CA HIS A 61 -4.11 8.60 -19.98
C HIS A 61 -5.55 8.46 -19.46
N GLY A 62 -6.03 9.42 -18.67
CA GLY A 62 -7.36 9.37 -18.06
C GLY A 62 -7.50 8.33 -16.93
N LEU A 63 -6.38 7.82 -16.41
CA LEU A 63 -6.33 6.79 -15.38
C LEU A 63 -6.18 7.41 -13.99
N ARG A 64 -6.88 6.87 -12.99
CA ARG A 64 -6.71 7.28 -11.58
C ARG A 64 -5.63 6.47 -10.86
N LEU A 65 -4.95 7.08 -9.90
CA LEU A 65 -4.18 6.36 -8.89
C LEU A 65 -5.10 6.08 -7.69
N GLY A 66 -5.72 4.89 -7.66
CA GLY A 66 -6.77 4.58 -6.68
C GLY A 66 -6.28 3.95 -5.39
N VAL A 67 -5.28 3.07 -5.48
CA VAL A 67 -4.68 2.39 -4.31
C VAL A 67 -3.17 2.38 -4.47
N VAL A 68 -2.45 2.56 -3.37
CA VAL A 68 -1.00 2.28 -3.31
C VAL A 68 -0.75 1.10 -2.40
N THR A 69 -0.13 0.05 -2.91
CA THR A 69 0.25 -1.14 -2.14
C THR A 69 1.72 -1.11 -1.79
N THR A 70 2.05 -1.44 -0.54
CA THR A 70 3.41 -1.31 -0.01
C THR A 70 3.83 -2.57 0.77
N ASP A 71 5.11 -2.65 1.13
CA ASP A 71 5.60 -3.59 2.16
C ASP A 71 5.78 -2.94 3.53
N LEU A 72 5.10 -1.82 3.79
CA LEU A 72 5.26 -1.10 5.05
C LEU A 72 4.73 -1.94 6.22
N VAL A 73 5.63 -2.28 7.14
CA VAL A 73 5.36 -3.07 8.35
C VAL A 73 5.83 -2.37 9.63
N ALA A 74 6.34 -1.14 9.51
CA ALA A 74 6.80 -0.29 10.61
C ALA A 74 6.60 1.19 10.26
N ALA A 75 6.51 2.04 11.29
CA ALA A 75 6.36 3.48 11.16
C ALA A 75 7.72 4.18 11.20
N ASP A 76 8.42 4.17 10.08
CA ASP A 76 9.73 4.80 9.89
C ASP A 76 9.66 5.98 8.90
N ASP A 77 10.81 6.58 8.61
CA ASP A 77 10.93 7.71 7.67
C ASP A 77 10.46 7.34 6.25
N THR A 78 10.67 6.09 5.83
CA THR A 78 10.21 5.59 4.54
C THR A 78 8.69 5.54 4.49
N ALA A 79 8.05 5.02 5.55
CA ALA A 79 6.61 5.01 5.68
C ALA A 79 6.04 6.44 5.68
N ASP A 80 6.65 7.37 6.44
CA ASP A 80 6.23 8.77 6.49
C ASP A 80 6.30 9.45 5.12
N ARG A 81 7.40 9.26 4.39
CA ARG A 81 7.55 9.81 3.04
C ARG A 81 6.54 9.24 2.06
N ILE A 82 6.35 7.92 2.03
CA ILE A 82 5.39 7.28 1.11
C ILE A 82 3.97 7.76 1.41
N LEU A 83 3.56 7.73 2.68
CA LEU A 83 2.22 8.16 3.09
C LEU A 83 1.98 9.66 2.83
N GLY A 84 2.97 10.51 3.08
CA GLY A 84 2.91 11.93 2.74
C GLY A 84 2.76 12.17 1.23
N ARG A 85 3.48 11.43 0.38
CA ARG A 85 3.31 11.51 -1.07
C ARG A 85 1.95 11.02 -1.53
N CYS A 86 1.43 9.94 -0.94
CA CYS A 86 0.06 9.48 -1.20
C CYS A 86 -0.97 10.56 -0.83
N ALA A 87 -0.80 11.25 0.29
CA ALA A 87 -1.66 12.35 0.71
C ALA A 87 -1.63 13.53 -0.27
N GLU A 88 -0.44 13.99 -0.66
CA GLU A 88 -0.26 15.07 -1.65
C GLU A 88 -0.94 14.77 -2.99
N LEU A 89 -0.98 13.49 -3.37
CA LEU A 89 -1.58 13.01 -4.62
C LEU A 89 -3.06 12.66 -4.48
N GLY A 90 -3.65 12.81 -3.29
CA GLY A 90 -5.05 12.50 -3.04
C GLY A 90 -5.39 11.00 -3.13
N VAL A 91 -4.41 10.12 -2.88
CA VAL A 91 -4.64 8.67 -2.91
C VAL A 91 -5.53 8.25 -1.73
N PRO A 92 -6.72 7.68 -1.98
CA PRO A 92 -7.71 7.45 -0.93
C PRO A 92 -7.42 6.23 -0.04
N LEU A 93 -6.51 5.35 -0.46
CA LEU A 93 -6.21 4.12 0.26
C LEU A 93 -4.76 3.65 0.03
N VAL A 94 -4.06 3.36 1.14
CA VAL A 94 -2.75 2.70 1.12
C VAL A 94 -2.87 1.33 1.77
N ARG A 95 -2.51 0.28 1.03
CA ARG A 95 -2.45 -1.09 1.53
C ARG A 95 -1.06 -1.36 2.12
N LEU A 96 -1.04 -1.77 3.39
CA LEU A 96 0.16 -2.08 4.16
C LEU A 96 0.73 -3.45 3.79
N GLY A 97 1.96 -3.69 4.25
CA GLY A 97 2.58 -5.00 4.23
C GLY A 97 1.97 -5.96 5.27
N TRP A 98 2.68 -7.04 5.54
CA TRP A 98 2.19 -8.12 6.40
C TRP A 98 3.27 -8.68 7.33
N TRP A 99 2.85 -9.15 8.51
CA TRP A 99 3.75 -9.69 9.53
C TRP A 99 3.74 -11.22 9.51
N ARG A 100 4.90 -11.83 9.30
CA ARG A 100 5.07 -13.29 9.33
C ARG A 100 5.18 -13.80 10.76
N TYR A 101 4.74 -15.04 10.97
CA TYR A 101 5.03 -15.77 12.20
C TYR A 101 6.52 -16.04 12.31
N ASP A 102 7.09 -15.76 13.48
CA ASP A 102 8.46 -16.09 13.82
C ASP A 102 8.46 -17.16 14.93
N ALA A 103 8.88 -18.37 14.56
CA ALA A 103 8.90 -19.51 15.47
C ALA A 103 9.92 -19.35 16.62
N ALA A 104 10.97 -18.54 16.43
CA ALA A 104 11.99 -18.33 17.46
C ALA A 104 11.48 -17.46 18.62
N THR A 105 10.58 -16.51 18.33
CA THR A 105 10.00 -15.59 19.34
C THR A 105 8.59 -15.98 19.77
N GLY A 106 7.90 -16.81 18.99
CA GLY A 106 6.55 -17.30 19.27
C GLY A 106 5.45 -16.31 18.91
N TYR A 107 4.20 -16.81 18.95
CA TYR A 107 3.05 -16.10 18.38
C TYR A 107 2.73 -14.82 19.13
N GLN A 108 2.70 -14.88 20.47
CA GLN A 108 2.33 -13.72 21.29
C GLN A 108 3.33 -12.57 21.13
N HIS A 109 4.63 -12.87 21.05
CA HIS A 109 5.64 -11.85 20.82
C HIS A 109 5.52 -11.23 19.42
N THR A 110 5.30 -12.08 18.39
CA THR A 110 5.08 -11.62 17.02
C THR A 110 3.84 -10.72 16.92
N LEU A 111 2.72 -11.13 17.53
CA LEU A 111 1.47 -10.37 17.56
C LEU A 111 1.67 -9.01 18.24
N ASN A 112 2.30 -8.98 19.42
CA ASN A 112 2.55 -7.74 20.15
C ASN A 112 3.46 -6.78 19.39
N ARG A 113 4.47 -7.29 18.68
CA ARG A 113 5.32 -6.48 17.80
C ARG A 113 4.53 -5.90 16.63
N ALA A 114 3.71 -6.72 15.96
CA ALA A 114 2.87 -6.30 14.86
C ALA A 114 1.85 -5.23 15.29
N ARG A 115 1.23 -5.38 16.48
CA ARG A 115 0.31 -4.39 17.06
C ARG A 115 0.97 -3.03 17.27
N ARG A 116 2.15 -3.00 17.88
CA ARG A 116 2.91 -1.73 18.07
C ARG A 116 3.25 -1.07 16.74
N ALA A 117 3.68 -1.86 15.76
CA ALA A 117 4.01 -1.34 14.44
C ALA A 117 2.77 -0.81 13.70
N LEU A 118 1.64 -1.53 13.75
CA LEU A 118 0.38 -1.11 13.18
C LEU A 118 -0.16 0.16 13.87
N ALA A 119 -0.03 0.29 15.19
CA ALA A 119 -0.40 1.50 15.92
C ALA A 119 0.43 2.72 15.45
N GLY A 120 1.73 2.55 15.23
CA GLY A 120 2.59 3.59 14.66
C GLY A 120 2.16 3.99 13.24
N LEU A 121 1.88 3.00 12.39
CA LEU A 121 1.40 3.21 11.03
C LEU A 121 0.03 3.92 11.02
N ALA A 122 -0.90 3.50 11.87
CA ALA A 122 -2.19 4.17 12.03
C ALA A 122 -2.02 5.63 12.48
N GLY A 123 -1.05 5.90 13.36
CA GLY A 123 -0.64 7.26 13.71
C GLY A 123 -0.19 8.07 12.50
N LEU A 124 0.68 7.52 11.66
CA LEU A 124 1.11 8.13 10.40
C LEU A 124 -0.06 8.39 9.44
N GLY A 125 -0.92 7.40 9.24
CA GLY A 125 -2.12 7.51 8.39
C GLY A 125 -3.01 8.66 8.83
N ARG A 126 -3.27 8.80 10.14
CA ARG A 126 -4.02 9.94 10.70
C ARG A 126 -3.33 11.27 10.45
N ARG A 127 -2.01 11.37 10.68
CA ARG A 127 -1.26 12.63 10.47
C ARG A 127 -1.32 13.12 9.02
N HIS A 128 -1.22 12.21 8.06
CA HIS A 128 -1.24 12.53 6.63
C HIS A 128 -2.65 12.55 6.03
N GLY A 129 -3.67 12.11 6.75
CA GLY A 129 -5.04 12.00 6.22
C GLY A 129 -5.23 10.85 5.23
N VAL A 130 -4.46 9.78 5.36
CA VAL A 130 -4.48 8.61 4.46
C VAL A 130 -5.09 7.40 5.18
N ARG A 131 -6.09 6.79 4.55
CA ARG A 131 -6.68 5.54 5.05
C ARG A 131 -5.76 4.37 4.76
N LEU A 132 -5.49 3.56 5.78
CA LEU A 132 -4.67 2.36 5.67
C LEU A 132 -5.55 1.12 5.60
N ALA A 133 -5.17 0.16 4.75
CA ALA A 133 -5.78 -1.17 4.67
C ALA A 133 -4.78 -2.25 5.06
N LEU A 134 -5.25 -3.23 5.83
CA LEU A 134 -4.53 -4.49 6.07
C LEU A 134 -4.77 -5.44 4.91
N GLN A 135 -3.71 -6.07 4.42
CA GLN A 135 -3.81 -7.15 3.44
C GLN A 135 -3.93 -8.50 4.14
N LEU A 136 -5.03 -9.22 3.92
CA LEU A 136 -5.11 -10.62 4.35
C LEU A 136 -4.14 -11.45 3.50
N HIS A 137 -3.14 -12.06 4.15
CA HIS A 137 -2.05 -12.72 3.42
C HIS A 137 -1.73 -14.11 4.00
N HIS A 138 -1.64 -15.12 3.13
CA HIS A 138 -1.27 -16.48 3.54
C HIS A 138 0.15 -16.53 4.13
N GLY A 139 0.41 -17.47 5.04
CA GLY A 139 1.74 -17.59 5.68
C GLY A 139 2.10 -16.44 6.61
N THR A 140 1.10 -15.69 7.10
CA THR A 140 1.26 -14.57 8.02
C THR A 140 0.43 -14.77 9.28
N ILE A 141 0.53 -13.86 10.24
CA ILE A 141 -0.32 -13.88 11.43
C ILE A 141 -1.74 -13.37 11.17
N HIS A 142 -2.05 -12.88 9.96
CA HIS A 142 -3.37 -12.35 9.60
C HIS A 142 -3.92 -12.88 8.25
N PRO A 143 -4.02 -14.22 8.06
CA PRO A 143 -4.47 -14.81 6.80
C PRO A 143 -5.98 -14.70 6.55
N SER A 144 -6.77 -14.25 7.54
CA SER A 144 -8.22 -14.10 7.42
C SER A 144 -8.72 -12.88 8.21
N ALA A 145 -9.97 -12.47 7.96
CA ALA A 145 -10.58 -11.34 8.65
C ALA A 145 -10.59 -11.49 10.18
N ALA A 146 -10.83 -12.71 10.70
CA ALA A 146 -10.79 -12.97 12.14
C ALA A 146 -9.39 -12.69 12.75
N HIS A 147 -8.33 -13.05 12.03
CA HIS A 147 -6.96 -12.77 12.47
C HIS A 147 -6.58 -11.30 12.30
N ALA A 148 -7.08 -10.62 11.26
CA ALA A 148 -6.92 -9.18 11.14
C ALA A 148 -7.64 -8.44 12.27
N LEU A 149 -8.86 -8.85 12.64
CA LEU A 149 -9.58 -8.33 13.81
C LEU A 149 -8.76 -8.53 15.09
N ARG A 150 -8.20 -9.74 15.28
CA ARG A 150 -7.29 -10.03 16.39
C ARG A 150 -6.11 -9.05 16.42
N LEU A 151 -5.50 -8.77 15.27
CA LEU A 151 -4.42 -7.79 15.19
C LEU A 151 -4.87 -6.38 15.57
N THR A 152 -6.13 -6.00 15.27
CA THR A 152 -6.66 -4.65 15.51
C THR A 152 -7.34 -4.41 16.86
N GLU A 153 -7.62 -5.45 17.67
CA GLU A 153 -8.38 -5.33 18.95
C GLU A 153 -7.89 -4.22 19.90
N GLU A 154 -6.59 -3.89 19.88
CA GLU A 154 -5.97 -2.90 20.77
C GLU A 154 -5.64 -1.57 20.07
N LEU A 155 -5.96 -1.44 18.78
CA LEU A 155 -5.86 -0.15 18.11
C LEU A 155 -7.04 0.72 18.51
N ALA A 156 -6.75 1.83 19.19
CA ALA A 156 -7.69 2.94 19.30
C ALA A 156 -7.91 3.52 17.89
N VAL A 157 -9.03 3.13 17.27
CA VAL A 157 -9.55 3.67 16.01
C VAL A 157 -10.29 4.96 16.31
#